data_AF-A0A8D8N418-F1
#
_entry.id   AF-A0A8D8N418-F1
#
_cell.length_a   1.000
_cell.length_b   1.000
_cell.length_c   1.000
_cell.angle_alpha   90.00
_cell.angle_beta   90.00
_cell.angle_gamma   90.00
#
_symmetry.space_group_name_H-M   'P 1'
#
loop_
_entity.id
_entity.type
_entity.pdbx_description
1 polymer ?
#
loop_
_entity_poly.entity_id
_entity_poly.type
_entity_poly.pdbx_seq_one_letter_code
_entity_poly.pdbx_strand_id
1 'polypeptide(L)'
;GMGNLLFLIVQSCQKQLAKRLMFSEDLQATVLEVKAIPGLGTTIDAILINGKLREGDTMILAGTEGPITTQIKALLMPQPMKELRVKNAYIEHKEVVAAQGVKIAAKELEKAIAGLNLQIAQKPDEVEICRDIVARDLKSVLSSIKLSERGVYVQASTLGSLEALLEFLRTSKIPVSTAYFPLDGEGASGQWTACCN
;
A
#
# COMPACT_ATOMS: atom_id res chain seq x y z
N GLY A 1 25.08 -3.32 23.52
CA GLY A 1 24.32 -2.28 22.80
C GLY A 1 22.97 -2.80 22.34
N MET A 2 22.94 -3.76 21.41
CA MET A 2 21.69 -4.25 20.79
C MET A 2 20.65 -4.79 21.79
N GLY A 3 21.08 -5.51 22.83
CA GLY A 3 20.16 -6.01 23.87
C GLY A 3 19.40 -4.89 24.59
N ASN A 4 20.09 -3.80 24.94
CA ASN A 4 19.45 -2.62 25.56
C ASN A 4 18.46 -1.95 24.60
N LEU A 5 18.79 -1.86 23.30
CA LEU A 5 17.89 -1.31 22.30
C LEU A 5 16.62 -2.16 22.18
N LEU A 6 16.76 -3.48 22.05
CA LEU A 6 15.60 -4.39 22.01
C LEU A 6 14.76 -4.30 23.28
N PHE A 7 15.41 -4.24 24.45
CA PHE A 7 14.74 -4.07 25.72
C PHE A 7 13.93 -2.77 25.78
N LEU A 8 14.51 -1.65 25.35
CA LEU A 8 13.82 -0.35 25.33
C LEU A 8 12.62 -0.37 24.36
N ILE A 9 12.77 -0.98 23.18
CA ILE A 9 11.67 -1.12 22.22
C ILE A 9 10.54 -1.94 22.86
N VAL A 10 10.83 -3.11 23.41
CA VAL A 10 9.83 -3.98 24.06
C VAL A 10 9.15 -3.26 25.22
N GLN A 11 9.93 -2.59 26.08
CA GLN A 11 9.39 -1.87 27.22
C GLN A 11 8.48 -0.71 26.80
N SER A 12 8.87 0.07 25.79
CA SER A 12 8.04 1.17 25.27
C SER A 12 6.77 0.65 24.60
N CYS A 13 6.86 -0.42 23.79
CA CYS A 13 5.70 -1.05 23.18
C CYS A 13 4.71 -1.57 24.23
N GLN A 14 5.20 -2.25 25.27
CA GLN A 14 4.36 -2.82 26.33
C GLN A 14 3.75 -1.78 27.27
N LYS A 15 4.47 -0.69 27.60
CA LYS A 15 3.96 0.31 28.55
C LYS A 15 3.17 1.43 27.89
N GLN A 16 3.68 1.98 26.79
CA GLN A 16 3.12 3.17 26.16
C GLN A 16 2.15 2.84 25.03
N LEU A 17 2.37 1.73 24.31
CA LEU A 17 1.59 1.38 23.11
C LEU A 17 0.59 0.24 23.31
N ALA A 18 0.47 -0.33 24.52
CA ALA A 18 -0.41 -1.48 24.79
C ALA A 18 -1.84 -1.31 24.26
N LYS A 19 -2.44 -0.12 24.44
CA LYS A 19 -3.80 0.16 23.96
C LYS A 19 -3.89 0.22 22.43
N ARG A 20 -2.83 0.62 21.74
CA ARG A 20 -2.78 0.76 20.28
C ARG A 20 -2.40 -0.54 19.57
N LEU A 21 -1.75 -1.47 20.28
CA LEU A 21 -1.31 -2.77 19.77
C LEU A 21 -2.27 -3.92 20.13
N MET A 22 -3.41 -3.60 20.75
CA MET A 22 -4.43 -4.58 21.07
C MET A 22 -5.01 -5.14 19.77
N PHE A 23 -5.03 -6.47 19.66
CA PHE A 23 -5.53 -7.15 18.48
C PHE A 23 -7.03 -6.91 18.30
N SER A 24 -7.43 -6.59 17.07
CA SER A 24 -8.83 -6.57 16.63
C SER A 24 -9.09 -7.65 15.60
N GLU A 25 -10.30 -8.20 15.58
CA GLU A 25 -10.75 -9.11 14.52
C GLU A 25 -11.07 -8.36 13.22
N ASP A 26 -11.37 -7.06 13.31
CA ASP A 26 -11.60 -6.21 12.16
C ASP A 26 -10.34 -6.12 11.30
N LEU A 27 -10.50 -6.39 10.01
CA LEU A 27 -9.39 -6.35 9.07
C LEU A 27 -8.84 -4.94 8.95
N GLN A 28 -7.54 -4.80 9.20
CA GLN A 28 -6.78 -3.59 8.90
C GLN A 28 -5.57 -3.99 8.09
N ALA A 29 -5.57 -3.68 6.81
CA ALA A 29 -4.48 -3.96 5.90
C ALA A 29 -4.19 -2.76 5.00
N THR A 30 -2.91 -2.53 4.72
CA THR A 30 -2.44 -1.44 3.85
C THR A 30 -1.53 -1.99 2.77
N VAL A 31 -1.76 -1.57 1.54
CA VAL A 31 -0.92 -1.92 0.39
C VAL A 31 0.37 -1.12 0.45
N LEU A 32 1.51 -1.79 0.43
CA LEU A 32 2.84 -1.15 0.40
C LEU A 32 3.35 -0.94 -1.02
N GLU A 33 3.31 -1.99 -1.83
CA GLU A 33 3.95 -2.01 -3.15
C GLU A 33 3.16 -2.89 -4.12
N VAL A 34 3.24 -2.53 -5.40
CA VAL A 34 2.70 -3.32 -6.50
C VAL A 34 3.89 -3.81 -7.32
N LYS A 35 3.98 -5.12 -7.54
CA LYS A 35 5.13 -5.75 -8.19
C LYS A 35 4.71 -6.85 -9.14
N ALA A 36 5.17 -6.76 -10.39
CA ALA A 36 5.08 -7.86 -11.34
C ALA A 36 6.15 -8.93 -11.03
N ILE A 37 5.71 -10.17 -10.84
CA ILE A 37 6.57 -11.31 -10.58
C ILE A 37 6.39 -12.34 -11.72
N PRO A 38 7.49 -12.79 -12.36
CA PRO A 38 7.42 -13.85 -13.36
C PRO A 38 6.72 -15.10 -12.80
N GLY A 39 5.69 -15.58 -13.49
CA GLY A 39 4.91 -16.76 -13.11
C GLY A 39 3.68 -16.50 -12.23
N LEU A 40 3.66 -15.40 -11.47
CA LEU A 40 2.51 -15.02 -10.63
C LEU A 40 1.71 -13.85 -11.19
N GLY A 41 2.27 -13.12 -12.15
CA GLY A 41 1.69 -11.88 -12.68
C GLY A 41 1.91 -10.72 -11.72
N THR A 42 1.02 -9.73 -11.77
CA THR A 42 1.06 -8.59 -10.84
C THR A 42 0.58 -9.00 -9.46
N THR A 43 1.42 -8.78 -8.46
CA THR A 43 1.17 -9.06 -7.04
C THR A 43 1.22 -7.75 -6.25
N ILE A 44 0.57 -7.72 -5.10
CA ILE A 44 0.71 -6.62 -4.14
C ILE A 44 1.38 -7.12 -2.87
N ASP A 45 2.23 -6.28 -2.30
CA ASP A 45 2.75 -6.47 -0.94
C ASP A 45 1.90 -5.65 0.01
N ALA A 46 1.32 -6.30 1.01
CA ALA A 46 0.46 -5.68 2.00
C ALA A 46 0.94 -5.99 3.42
N ILE A 47 0.79 -5.02 4.33
CA ILE A 47 0.94 -5.25 5.76
C ILE A 47 -0.44 -5.42 6.35
N LEU A 48 -0.62 -6.56 7.02
CA LEU A 48 -1.78 -6.84 7.86
C LEU A 48 -1.47 -6.37 9.29
N ILE A 49 -2.25 -5.41 9.78
CA ILE A 49 -2.13 -4.80 11.12
C ILE A 49 -3.04 -5.52 12.11
N ASN A 50 -4.29 -5.77 11.70
CA ASN A 50 -5.31 -6.48 12.48
C ASN A 50 -6.17 -7.38 11.58
N GLY A 51 -6.90 -8.32 12.19
CA GLY A 51 -7.78 -9.25 11.51
C GLY A 51 -7.04 -10.41 10.82
N LYS A 52 -7.72 -11.01 9.84
CA LYS A 52 -7.27 -12.20 9.13
C LYS A 52 -7.60 -12.08 7.64
N LEU A 53 -6.74 -12.65 6.80
CA LEU A 53 -6.95 -12.79 5.36
C LEU A 53 -6.98 -14.27 4.98
N ARG A 54 -7.92 -14.65 4.11
CA ARG A 54 -8.03 -16.00 3.58
C ARG A 54 -7.90 -16.03 2.07
N GLU A 55 -7.36 -17.13 1.58
CA GLU A 55 -7.42 -17.47 0.16
C GLU A 55 -8.89 -17.57 -0.28
N GLY A 56 -9.25 -16.93 -1.38
CA GLY A 56 -10.64 -16.87 -1.87
C GLY A 56 -11.46 -15.68 -1.36
N ASP A 57 -10.95 -14.87 -0.43
CA ASP A 57 -11.67 -13.67 0.00
C ASP A 57 -11.81 -12.65 -1.15
N THR A 58 -12.91 -11.91 -1.14
CA THR A 58 -13.15 -10.82 -2.10
C THR A 58 -12.58 -9.53 -1.52
N MET A 59 -11.52 -9.03 -2.15
CA MET A 59 -10.86 -7.79 -1.75
C MET A 59 -11.23 -6.62 -2.65
N ILE A 60 -11.28 -5.45 -2.03
CA ILE A 60 -11.51 -4.17 -2.69
C ILE A 60 -10.33 -3.27 -2.34
N LEU A 61 -9.71 -2.71 -3.37
CA LEU A 61 -8.56 -1.83 -3.26
C LEU A 61 -8.70 -0.65 -4.21
N ALA A 62 -7.98 0.44 -3.94
CA ALA A 62 -8.01 1.61 -4.81
C ALA A 62 -7.17 1.35 -6.07
N GLY A 63 -7.76 1.61 -7.24
CA GLY A 63 -7.05 1.72 -8.49
C GLY A 63 -7.11 3.14 -9.07
N THR A 64 -6.32 3.41 -10.11
CA THR A 64 -6.30 4.72 -10.77
C THR A 64 -7.58 5.10 -11.50
N GLU A 65 -8.28 4.12 -12.05
CA GLU A 65 -9.57 4.32 -12.73
C GLU A 65 -10.76 4.21 -11.77
N GLY A 66 -10.52 3.85 -10.51
CA GLY A 66 -11.53 3.63 -9.48
C GLY A 66 -11.25 2.40 -8.62
N PRO A 67 -12.15 2.06 -7.68
CA PRO A 67 -12.01 0.88 -6.84
C PRO A 67 -11.99 -0.41 -7.67
N ILE A 68 -10.99 -1.25 -7.45
CA ILE A 68 -10.82 -2.56 -8.07
C ILE A 68 -11.38 -3.61 -7.10
N THR A 69 -12.23 -4.50 -7.59
CA THR A 69 -12.74 -5.65 -6.83
C THR A 69 -12.20 -6.93 -7.46
N THR A 70 -11.47 -7.71 -6.68
CA THR A 70 -10.89 -8.97 -7.14
C THR A 70 -10.90 -10.00 -6.02
N GLN A 71 -10.79 -11.27 -6.39
CA GLN A 71 -10.65 -12.37 -5.44
C GLN A 71 -9.17 -12.71 -5.20
N ILE A 72 -8.81 -13.00 -3.95
CA ILE A 72 -7.48 -13.48 -3.58
C ILE A 72 -7.28 -14.89 -4.13
N LYS A 73 -6.25 -15.08 -4.97
CA LYS A 73 -5.87 -16.41 -5.49
C LYS A 73 -4.91 -17.15 -4.58
N ALA A 74 -3.93 -16.42 -4.02
CA ALA A 74 -2.91 -17.00 -3.15
C ALA A 74 -2.37 -15.93 -2.20
N LEU A 75 -2.09 -16.35 -0.97
CA LEU A 75 -1.36 -15.59 0.03
C LEU A 75 0.04 -16.19 0.15
N LEU A 76 1.05 -15.35 -0.08
CA LEU A 76 2.44 -15.76 -0.19
C LEU A 76 3.25 -15.09 0.93
N MET A 77 3.99 -15.90 1.68
CA MET A 77 4.90 -15.41 2.72
C MET A 77 6.33 -15.82 2.42
N PRO A 78 7.32 -14.97 2.75
CA PRO A 78 8.71 -15.34 2.67
C PRO A 78 9.03 -16.43 3.70
N GLN A 79 10.02 -17.28 3.40
CA GLN A 79 10.45 -18.30 4.36
C GLN A 79 11.04 -17.65 5.61
N PRO A 80 10.75 -18.19 6.81
CA PRO A 80 11.30 -17.67 8.04
C PRO A 80 12.84 -17.73 8.02
N MET A 81 13.48 -16.68 8.55
CA MET A 81 14.93 -16.55 8.67
C MET A 81 15.71 -16.57 7.34
N LYS A 82 15.05 -16.42 6.18
CA LYS A 82 15.72 -16.26 4.89
C LYS A 82 15.74 -14.82 4.44
N GLU A 83 16.86 -14.44 3.81
CA GLU A 83 17.06 -13.10 3.31
C GLU A 83 16.16 -12.82 2.09
N LEU A 84 15.34 -11.76 2.20
CA LEU A 84 14.39 -11.34 1.17
C LEU A 84 15.04 -10.91 -0.16
N ARG A 85 16.33 -10.55 -0.12
CA ARG A 85 17.10 -10.13 -1.30
C ARG A 85 17.49 -11.30 -2.21
N VAL A 86 17.50 -12.51 -1.68
CA VAL A 86 17.77 -13.74 -2.45
C VAL A 86 16.44 -14.28 -2.97
N LYS A 87 16.40 -14.67 -4.25
CA LYS A 87 15.22 -15.29 -4.88
C LYS A 87 14.90 -16.62 -4.18
N ASN A 88 14.07 -16.55 -3.16
CA ASN A 88 13.60 -17.69 -2.40
C ASN A 88 12.18 -18.06 -2.86
N ALA A 89 11.85 -19.34 -2.76
CA ALA A 89 10.49 -19.79 -2.97
C ALA A 89 9.56 -19.20 -1.89
N TYR A 90 8.43 -18.67 -2.32
CA TYR A 90 7.35 -18.26 -1.41
C TYR A 90 6.64 -19.50 -0.86
N ILE A 91 6.13 -19.38 0.37
CA ILE A 91 5.25 -20.38 0.97
C ILE A 91 3.82 -19.87 0.80
N GLU A 92 2.96 -20.73 0.28
CA GLU A 92 1.52 -20.46 0.17
C GLU A 92 0.82 -20.74 1.51
N HIS A 93 -0.05 -19.82 1.91
CA HIS A 93 -0.86 -19.92 3.12
C HIS A 93 -2.35 -19.83 2.78
N LYS A 94 -3.15 -20.69 3.41
CA LYS A 94 -4.63 -20.67 3.31
C LYS A 94 -5.24 -19.49 4.06
N GLU A 95 -4.66 -19.16 5.22
CA GLU A 95 -5.07 -18.08 6.10
C GLU A 95 -3.81 -17.42 6.67
N VAL A 96 -3.82 -16.08 6.76
CA VAL A 96 -2.78 -15.28 7.41
C VAL A 96 -3.44 -14.40 8.47
N VAL A 97 -2.91 -14.45 9.70
CA VAL A 97 -3.39 -13.67 10.85
C VAL A 97 -2.43 -12.52 11.11
N ALA A 98 -2.97 -11.35 11.48
CA ALA A 98 -2.16 -10.18 11.82
C ALA A 98 -1.26 -10.41 13.06
N ALA A 99 -0.13 -9.73 13.22
CA ALA A 99 0.47 -8.76 12.29
C ALA A 99 1.52 -9.42 11.40
N GLN A 100 1.33 -9.36 10.07
CA GLN A 100 2.20 -10.04 9.10
C GLN A 100 2.32 -9.22 7.81
N GLY A 101 3.50 -9.27 7.19
CA GLY A 101 3.68 -8.85 5.79
C GLY A 101 3.31 -10.01 4.87
N VAL A 102 2.34 -9.79 3.99
CA VAL A 102 1.84 -10.81 3.06
C VAL A 102 1.90 -10.30 1.63
N LYS A 103 2.36 -11.16 0.73
CA LYS A 103 2.27 -10.94 -0.70
C LYS A 103 0.97 -11.57 -1.20
N ILE A 104 0.14 -10.79 -1.87
CA ILE A 104 -1.18 -11.23 -2.34
C ILE A 104 -1.14 -11.31 -3.88
N ALA A 105 -1.53 -12.47 -4.40
CA ALA A 105 -1.71 -12.68 -5.84
C ALA A 105 -3.20 -12.67 -6.18
N ALA A 106 -3.58 -11.86 -7.17
CA ALA A 106 -4.95 -11.76 -7.67
C ALA A 106 -4.99 -11.28 -9.12
N LYS A 107 -6.19 -11.12 -9.70
CA LYS A 107 -6.36 -10.57 -11.04
C LYS A 107 -6.39 -9.03 -10.97
N GLU A 108 -6.03 -8.39 -12.09
CA GLU A 108 -6.27 -6.95 -12.32
C GLU A 108 -5.59 -6.02 -11.28
N LEU A 109 -4.46 -6.43 -10.71
CA LEU A 109 -3.70 -5.64 -9.75
C LEU A 109 -2.74 -4.61 -10.40
N GLU A 110 -2.69 -4.53 -11.73
CA GLU A 110 -1.79 -3.64 -12.49
C GLU A 110 -2.04 -2.17 -12.19
N LYS A 111 -3.31 -1.78 -11.99
CA LYS A 111 -3.71 -0.40 -11.75
C LYS A 111 -3.87 -0.07 -10.26
N ALA A 112 -3.44 -0.96 -9.36
CA ALA A 112 -3.56 -0.77 -7.92
C ALA A 112 -2.69 0.38 -7.42
N ILE A 113 -3.20 1.14 -6.45
CA ILE A 113 -2.47 2.26 -5.83
C ILE A 113 -1.90 1.81 -4.49
N ALA A 114 -0.59 1.96 -4.33
CA ALA A 114 0.10 1.75 -3.06
C ALA A 114 -0.17 2.89 -2.05
N GLY A 115 -0.10 2.56 -0.76
CA GLY A 115 -0.32 3.48 0.35
C GLY A 115 -1.77 3.56 0.85
N LEU A 116 -2.71 2.91 0.17
CA LEU A 116 -4.11 2.90 0.54
C LEU A 116 -4.51 1.60 1.24
N ASN A 117 -5.64 1.67 1.96
CA ASN A 117 -6.17 0.55 2.71
C ASN A 117 -6.82 -0.48 1.79
N LEU A 118 -6.69 -1.74 2.18
CA LEU A 118 -7.32 -2.89 1.55
C LEU A 118 -8.53 -3.32 2.38
N GLN A 119 -9.69 -3.42 1.74
CA GLN A 119 -10.94 -3.87 2.34
C GLN A 119 -11.27 -5.29 1.88
N ILE A 120 -11.94 -6.07 2.73
CA ILE A 120 -12.46 -7.39 2.39
C ILE A 120 -13.97 -7.38 2.58
N ALA A 121 -14.70 -7.82 1.55
CA ALA A 121 -16.12 -8.08 1.63
C ALA A 121 -16.34 -9.54 2.01
N GLN A 122 -16.99 -9.79 3.14
CA GLN A 122 -17.34 -11.14 3.59
C GLN A 122 -18.60 -11.63 2.89
N LYS A 123 -19.49 -10.70 2.54
CA LYS A 123 -20.73 -10.98 1.82
C LYS A 123 -20.81 -10.19 0.51
N PRO A 124 -21.54 -10.69 -0.50
CA PRO A 124 -21.64 -10.02 -1.79
C PRO A 124 -22.33 -8.65 -1.74
N ASP A 125 -23.22 -8.41 -0.78
CA ASP A 125 -23.88 -7.12 -0.54
C ASP A 125 -22.95 -6.07 0.08
N GLU A 126 -21.88 -6.48 0.76
CA GLU A 126 -20.89 -5.57 1.34
C GLU A 126 -19.94 -4.98 0.30
N VAL A 127 -19.83 -5.59 -0.89
CA VAL A 127 -18.90 -5.17 -1.95
C VAL A 127 -19.10 -3.71 -2.35
N GLU A 128 -20.35 -3.29 -2.54
CA GLU A 128 -20.69 -1.91 -2.90
C GLU A 128 -20.31 -0.93 -1.79
N ILE A 129 -20.54 -1.31 -0.53
CA ILE A 129 -20.18 -0.49 0.64
C ILE A 129 -18.67 -0.33 0.73
N CYS A 130 -17.92 -1.42 0.55
CA CYS A 130 -16.45 -1.39 0.55
C CYS A 130 -15.89 -0.55 -0.62
N ARG A 131 -16.51 -0.61 -1.80
CA ARG A 131 -16.14 0.24 -2.94
C ARG A 131 -16.31 1.72 -2.62
N ASP A 132 -17.42 2.09 -2.00
CA ASP A 132 -17.68 3.46 -1.58
C ASP A 132 -16.65 3.96 -0.56
N ILE A 133 -16.28 3.11 0.41
CA ILE A 133 -15.25 3.44 1.40
C ILE A 133 -13.91 3.70 0.71
N VAL A 134 -13.48 2.79 -0.17
CA VAL A 134 -12.22 2.92 -0.91
C VAL A 134 -12.22 4.13 -1.84
N ALA A 135 -13.35 4.44 -2.49
CA ALA A 135 -13.49 5.62 -3.33
C ALA A 135 -13.38 6.93 -2.52
N ARG A 136 -13.96 6.96 -1.30
CA ARG A 136 -13.82 8.11 -0.39
C ARG A 136 -12.39 8.28 0.08
N ASP A 137 -11.70 7.19 0.44
CA ASP A 137 -10.30 7.22 0.86
C ASP A 137 -9.41 7.77 -0.27
N LEU A 138 -9.59 7.27 -1.49
CA LEU A 138 -8.86 7.75 -2.67
C LEU A 138 -9.11 9.25 -2.91
N LYS A 139 -10.38 9.69 -2.85
CA LYS A 139 -10.74 11.10 -3.03
C LYS A 139 -10.15 11.99 -1.94
N SER A 140 -10.15 11.52 -0.68
CA SER A 140 -9.58 12.23 0.46
C SER A 140 -8.09 12.51 0.23
N VAL A 141 -7.34 11.47 -0.15
CA VAL A 141 -5.90 11.59 -0.45
C VAL A 141 -5.65 12.55 -1.61
N LEU A 142 -6.36 12.40 -2.74
CA LEU A 142 -6.19 13.28 -3.88
C LEU A 142 -6.57 14.74 -3.59
N SER A 143 -7.59 14.96 -2.75
CA SER A 143 -8.03 16.30 -2.36
C SER A 143 -7.04 17.04 -1.45
N SER A 144 -6.14 16.31 -0.78
CA SER A 144 -5.09 16.91 0.04
C SER A 144 -4.03 17.65 -0.81
N ILE A 145 -3.96 17.32 -2.11
CA ILE A 145 -3.02 17.91 -3.07
C ILE A 145 -3.56 19.26 -3.55
N LYS A 146 -3.04 20.35 -2.98
CA LYS A 146 -3.36 21.71 -3.41
C LYS A 146 -2.52 22.10 -4.62
N LEU A 147 -3.15 22.14 -5.79
CA LEU A 147 -2.52 22.62 -7.01
C LEU A 147 -2.78 24.13 -7.20
N SER A 148 -1.79 24.82 -7.76
CA SER A 148 -1.83 26.23 -8.13
C SER A 148 -1.70 26.37 -9.64
N GLU A 149 -2.22 27.43 -10.25
CA GLU A 149 -2.07 27.62 -11.70
C GLU A 149 -0.60 27.77 -12.14
N ARG A 150 0.25 28.33 -11.26
CA ARG A 150 1.69 28.45 -11.48
C ARG A 150 2.46 27.77 -10.36
N GLY A 151 3.44 26.95 -10.72
CA GLY A 151 4.21 26.17 -9.76
C GLY A 151 5.10 25.13 -10.42
N VAL A 152 5.80 24.38 -9.58
CA VAL A 152 6.67 23.28 -10.02
C VAL A 152 5.87 22.03 -10.38
N TYR A 153 6.36 21.28 -11.37
CA TYR A 153 5.86 19.95 -11.70
C TYR A 153 6.52 18.92 -10.79
N VAL A 154 5.72 18.07 -10.15
CA VAL A 154 6.21 17.07 -9.20
C VAL A 154 5.87 15.68 -9.69
N GLN A 155 6.90 14.85 -9.86
CA GLN A 155 6.77 13.44 -10.20
C GLN A 155 7.45 12.58 -9.15
N ALA A 156 6.76 11.54 -8.68
CA ALA A 156 7.28 10.63 -7.67
C ALA A 156 6.88 9.18 -7.97
N SER A 157 7.64 8.23 -7.44
CA SER A 157 7.46 6.79 -7.73
C SER A 157 6.35 6.13 -6.92
N THR A 158 6.03 6.66 -5.73
CA THR A 158 4.96 6.14 -4.85
C THR A 158 4.16 7.28 -4.26
N LEU A 159 2.91 7.01 -3.89
CA LEU A 159 2.03 7.97 -3.21
C LEU A 159 2.70 8.56 -1.95
N GLY A 160 3.35 7.73 -1.13
CA GLY A 160 4.04 8.21 0.08
C GLY A 160 5.21 9.15 -0.22
N SER A 161 5.99 8.88 -1.27
CA SER A 161 7.06 9.80 -1.70
C SER A 161 6.52 11.11 -2.29
N LEU A 162 5.38 11.03 -2.99
CA LEU A 162 4.67 12.20 -3.50
C LEU A 162 4.18 13.09 -2.35
N GLU A 163 3.50 12.50 -1.37
CA GLU A 163 2.99 13.20 -0.19
C GLU A 163 4.11 13.89 0.59
N ALA A 164 5.22 13.20 0.84
CA ALA A 164 6.37 13.76 1.55
C ALA A 164 6.98 14.95 0.80
N LEU A 165 7.11 14.86 -0.52
CA LEU A 165 7.65 15.92 -1.36
C LEU A 165 6.70 17.13 -1.43
N LEU A 166 5.40 16.88 -1.58
CA LEU A 166 4.39 17.93 -1.57
C LEU A 166 4.35 18.66 -0.23
N GLU A 167 4.46 17.95 0.90
CA GLU A 167 4.49 18.55 2.23
C GLU A 167 5.77 19.40 2.45
N PHE A 168 6.90 18.93 1.94
CA PHE A 168 8.15 19.70 1.94
C PHE A 168 8.03 21.01 1.13
N LEU A 169 7.47 20.94 -0.07
CA LEU A 169 7.27 22.11 -0.94
C LEU A 169 6.27 23.09 -0.32
N ARG A 170 5.20 22.58 0.30
CA ARG A 170 4.22 23.38 1.04
C ARG A 170 4.87 24.15 2.19
N THR A 171 5.71 23.48 2.98
CA THR A 171 6.48 24.10 4.08
C THR A 171 7.46 25.15 3.57
N SER A 172 8.06 24.89 2.40
CA SER A 172 8.99 25.79 1.71
C SER A 172 8.30 26.93 0.94
N LYS A 173 6.96 27.00 0.97
CA LYS A 173 6.15 27.98 0.23
C LYS A 173 6.37 27.96 -1.28
N ILE A 174 6.71 26.80 -1.84
CA ILE A 174 6.88 26.61 -3.28
C ILE A 174 5.55 26.07 -3.82
N PRO A 175 4.85 26.81 -4.71
CA PRO A 175 3.59 26.35 -5.26
C PRO A 175 3.82 25.18 -6.24
N VAL A 176 2.88 24.23 -6.24
CA VAL A 176 2.91 23.05 -7.12
C VAL A 176 1.81 23.20 -8.16
N SER A 177 2.14 23.06 -9.43
CA SER A 177 1.18 23.19 -10.53
C SER A 177 0.57 21.86 -10.94
N THR A 178 1.36 20.80 -10.91
CA THR A 178 0.91 19.46 -11.29
C THR A 178 1.67 18.42 -10.47
N ALA A 179 0.94 17.42 -10.01
CA ALA A 179 1.47 16.26 -9.31
C ALA A 179 1.10 15.01 -10.10
N TYR A 180 2.10 14.19 -10.42
CA TYR A 180 1.91 12.95 -11.18
C TYR A 180 2.68 11.81 -10.52
N PHE A 181 2.07 10.63 -10.45
CA PHE A 181 2.78 9.41 -10.10
C PHE A 181 2.53 8.37 -11.20
N PRO A 182 3.57 7.90 -11.91
CA PRO A 182 3.42 6.80 -12.86
C PRO A 182 3.18 5.50 -12.09
N LEU A 183 2.17 4.74 -12.52
CA LEU A 183 1.91 3.38 -12.00
C LEU A 183 2.82 2.33 -12.64
N ASP A 184 3.42 2.65 -13.78
CA ASP A 184 4.22 1.69 -14.52
C ASP A 184 5.63 1.67 -13.93
N GLY A 185 6.04 0.49 -13.46
CA GLY A 185 7.44 0.19 -13.13
C GLY A 185 8.40 0.28 -14.33
N GLU A 186 7.94 0.77 -15.48
CA GLU A 186 8.71 1.09 -16.67
C GLU A 186 8.68 2.62 -16.89
N GLY A 187 9.65 3.33 -16.31
CA GLY A 187 9.70 4.79 -16.51
C GLY A 187 10.94 5.53 -16.00
N ALA A 188 11.97 4.84 -15.52
CA ALA A 188 13.24 5.48 -15.18
C ALA A 188 14.14 5.75 -16.40
N SER A 189 13.72 5.38 -17.61
CA SER A 189 14.48 5.57 -18.86
C SER A 189 13.62 6.25 -19.92
N GLY A 190 13.42 7.56 -19.80
CA GLY A 190 12.66 8.33 -20.79
C GLY A 190 12.76 9.84 -20.59
N GLN A 191 13.78 10.43 -21.19
CA GLN A 191 13.93 11.86 -21.52
C GLN A 191 13.20 12.89 -20.63
N TRP A 192 13.99 13.44 -19.70
CA TRP A 192 13.73 14.74 -19.09
C TRP A 192 13.65 15.82 -20.17
N THR A 193 12.43 16.15 -20.60
CA THR A 193 12.18 17.41 -21.32
C THR A 193 11.50 18.33 -20.34
N ALA A 194 12.27 19.27 -19.80
CA ALA A 194 11.76 20.37 -19.00
C ALA A 194 10.81 21.21 -19.87
N CYS A 195 9.50 21.00 -19.75
CA CYS A 195 8.51 21.97 -20.20
C CYS A 195 8.29 22.97 -19.07
N CYS A 196 9.20 23.95 -18.99
CA CYS A 196 8.86 25.26 -18.42
C CYS A 196 8.10 26.03 -19.51
N ASN A 197 6.82 26.28 -19.28
CA ASN A 197 6.09 27.40 -19.90
C ASN A 197 5.68 28.37 -18.80
#